data_AF-A0A538LQV8-F1
#
_entry.id   AF-A0A538LQV8-F1
#
_cell.length_a   1.000
_cell.length_b   1.000
_cell.length_c   1.000
_cell.angle_alpha   90.00
_cell.angle_beta   90.00
_cell.angle_gamma   90.00
#
_symmetry.space_group_name_H-M   'P 1'
#
loop_
_entity.id
_entity.type
_entity.pdbx_description
1 polymer ?
#
loop_
_entity_poly.entity_id
_entity_poly.type
_entity_poly.pdbx_seq_one_letter_code
_entity_poly.pdbx_strand_id
1 'polypeptide(L)'
;MSTEHEVRSGTVDELAETVGAAEQDDAIHVVRSAPEVCFTWDYERARPQLAKLYEKAKTSMWNVSTDIDWDIDVDPAKIARDPTNPLMTTLNIDRAGTVFEHLSDEEWYDIGAAQQAWTLSQFMHGEQGALICTAQIVETVPWIDAKYYAATQVMDEARHV
;
A
#
# COMPACT_ATOMS: atom_id res chain seq x y z
N MET A 1 -32.96 9.63 22.28
CA MET A 1 -32.59 8.25 22.60
C MET A 1 -31.41 7.91 21.71
N SER A 2 -30.22 7.74 22.30
CA SER A 2 -29.00 7.38 21.58
C SER A 2 -29.18 6.00 20.97
N THR A 3 -29.10 5.89 19.65
CA THR A 3 -28.98 4.60 18.97
C THR A 3 -27.57 4.08 19.27
N GLU A 4 -27.48 3.17 20.23
CA GLU A 4 -26.28 2.37 20.43
C GLU A 4 -26.04 1.58 19.14
N HIS A 5 -25.00 1.94 18.39
CA HIS A 5 -24.45 1.06 17.38
C HIS A 5 -23.83 -0.11 18.12
N GLU A 6 -24.52 -1.25 18.09
CA GLU A 6 -24.03 -2.54 18.55
C GLU A 6 -22.71 -2.82 17.82
N VAL A 7 -21.60 -2.75 18.55
CA VAL A 7 -20.28 -3.11 18.02
C VAL A 7 -20.26 -4.63 17.90
N ARG A 8 -20.60 -5.12 16.71
CA ARG A 8 -20.57 -6.55 16.35
C ARG A 8 -19.14 -7.01 16.13
N SER A 9 -18.85 -8.28 16.43
CA SER A 9 -17.51 -8.85 16.25
C SER A 9 -17.13 -8.81 14.78
N GLY A 10 -15.95 -8.28 14.45
CA GLY A 10 -15.51 -8.05 13.07
C GLY A 10 -15.13 -9.30 12.27
N THR A 11 -15.88 -10.40 12.38
CA THR A 11 -15.68 -11.55 11.50
C THR A 11 -16.06 -11.19 10.06
N VAL A 12 -15.39 -11.80 9.09
CA VAL A 12 -15.67 -11.54 7.67
C VAL A 12 -17.12 -11.85 7.31
N ASP A 13 -17.68 -12.91 7.92
CA ASP A 13 -19.07 -13.31 7.70
C ASP A 13 -20.06 -12.26 8.23
N GLU A 14 -19.80 -11.68 9.41
CA GLU A 14 -20.64 -10.60 9.99
C GLU A 14 -20.52 -9.28 9.21
N LEU A 15 -19.35 -8.97 8.66
CA LEU A 15 -19.16 -7.80 7.79
C LEU A 15 -19.82 -8.00 6.42
N ALA A 16 -19.75 -9.21 5.86
CA ALA A 16 -20.39 -9.54 4.59
C ALA A 16 -21.91 -9.33 4.64
N GLU A 17 -22.57 -9.60 5.77
CA GLU A 17 -24.02 -9.35 5.96
C GLU A 17 -24.43 -7.87 5.77
N THR A 18 -23.48 -6.93 5.78
CA THR A 18 -23.74 -5.48 5.64
C THR A 18 -23.68 -4.97 4.19
N VAL A 19 -23.19 -5.79 3.25
CA VAL A 19 -22.98 -5.43 1.83
C VAL A 19 -23.69 -6.40 0.89
N GLY A 20 -24.03 -5.95 -0.32
CA GLY A 20 -24.76 -6.77 -1.30
C GLY A 20 -23.92 -7.92 -1.87
N ALA A 21 -24.54 -8.99 -2.38
CA ALA A 21 -23.81 -10.18 -2.87
C ALA A 21 -22.77 -9.91 -3.98
N ALA A 22 -23.03 -8.94 -4.87
CA ALA A 22 -22.06 -8.53 -5.89
C ALA A 22 -20.88 -7.73 -5.30
N GLU A 23 -21.15 -6.94 -4.26
CA GLU A 23 -20.15 -6.18 -3.51
C GLU A 23 -19.31 -7.10 -2.62
N GLN A 24 -19.88 -8.18 -2.10
CA GLN A 24 -19.15 -9.24 -1.39
C GLN A 24 -18.11 -9.92 -2.30
N ASP A 25 -18.51 -10.33 -3.50
CA ASP A 25 -17.63 -11.04 -4.44
C ASP A 25 -16.48 -10.14 -4.95
N ASP A 26 -16.75 -8.85 -5.14
CA ASP A 26 -15.74 -7.87 -5.59
C ASP A 26 -14.88 -7.30 -4.45
N ALA A 27 -15.39 -7.19 -3.22
CA ALA A 27 -14.67 -6.52 -2.12
C ALA A 27 -13.99 -7.47 -1.13
N ILE A 28 -14.43 -8.73 -1.02
CA ILE A 28 -13.95 -9.65 0.02
C ILE A 28 -12.98 -10.67 -0.57
N HIS A 29 -11.69 -10.45 -0.32
CA HIS A 29 -10.62 -11.39 -0.67
C HIS A 29 -10.00 -12.02 0.58
N VAL A 30 -10.55 -13.18 1.00
CA VAL A 30 -10.07 -13.88 2.19
C VAL A 30 -8.76 -14.63 1.91
N VAL A 31 -7.70 -14.24 2.61
CA VAL A 31 -6.43 -14.99 2.66
C VAL A 31 -6.37 -15.76 3.97
N ARG A 32 -6.13 -17.07 3.90
CA ARG A 32 -5.99 -17.91 5.11
C ARG A 32 -4.67 -17.58 5.81
N SER A 33 -4.77 -17.15 7.06
CA SER A 33 -3.62 -17.00 7.97
C SER A 33 -3.52 -18.23 8.88
N ALA A 34 -2.32 -18.77 9.08
CA ALA A 34 -2.07 -19.93 9.96
C ALA A 34 -0.79 -19.85 10.83
N PRO A 35 -0.22 -18.68 11.17
CA PRO A 35 0.95 -18.65 12.03
C PRO A 35 0.60 -18.85 13.51
N GLU A 36 1.55 -19.37 14.28
CA GLU A 36 1.49 -19.31 15.74
C GLU A 36 1.80 -17.89 16.23
N VAL A 37 1.02 -17.39 17.18
CA VAL A 37 1.18 -16.06 17.76
C VAL A 37 2.23 -16.10 18.87
N CYS A 38 3.22 -15.20 18.80
CA CYS A 38 4.26 -15.11 19.81
C CYS A 38 4.04 -13.90 20.74
N PHE A 39 3.66 -14.17 21.98
CA PHE A 39 3.58 -13.15 23.03
C PHE A 39 4.91 -13.06 23.79
N THR A 40 5.57 -11.90 23.72
CA THR A 40 6.92 -11.69 24.26
C THR A 40 6.86 -11.05 25.65
N TRP A 41 7.50 -11.70 26.64
CA TRP A 41 7.70 -11.15 28.00
C TRP A 41 9.09 -10.51 28.19
N ASP A 42 10.01 -10.77 27.26
CA ASP A 42 11.36 -10.21 27.26
C ASP A 42 11.38 -8.85 26.57
N TYR A 43 11.59 -7.80 27.36
CA TYR A 43 11.65 -6.42 26.90
C TYR A 43 13.08 -5.95 26.62
N GLU A 44 14.09 -6.81 26.76
CA GLU A 44 15.47 -6.48 26.45
C GLU A 44 15.67 -6.19 24.96
N ARG A 45 16.33 -5.07 24.67
CA ARG A 45 16.64 -4.64 23.30
C ARG A 45 18.01 -5.13 22.86
N ALA A 46 18.10 -6.41 22.52
CA ALA A 46 19.35 -7.07 22.14
C ALA A 46 19.78 -6.83 20.68
N ARG A 47 18.94 -6.19 19.84
CA ARG A 47 19.21 -5.96 18.40
C ARG A 47 19.35 -4.47 18.07
N PRO A 48 20.54 -3.88 18.27
CA PRO A 48 20.74 -2.44 18.10
C PRO A 48 20.49 -1.93 16.67
N GLN A 49 20.62 -2.78 15.64
CA GLN A 49 20.31 -2.39 14.26
C GLN A 49 18.81 -2.14 14.06
N LEU A 50 17.95 -2.99 14.65
CA LEU A 50 16.50 -2.80 14.60
C LEU A 50 16.06 -1.60 15.43
N ALA A 51 16.68 -1.40 16.60
CA ALA A 51 16.46 -0.19 17.39
C ALA A 51 16.82 1.09 16.61
N LYS A 52 17.91 1.07 15.83
CA LYS A 52 18.28 2.20 14.96
C LYS A 52 17.24 2.46 13.87
N LEU A 53 16.71 1.42 13.23
CA LEU A 53 15.67 1.57 12.22
C LEU A 53 14.36 2.10 12.84
N TYR A 54 13.98 1.59 14.01
CA TYR A 54 12.83 2.07 14.77
C TYR A 54 12.94 3.57 15.13
N GLU A 55 14.09 4.00 15.68
CA GLU A 55 14.30 5.41 16.00
C GLU A 55 14.30 6.29 14.73
N LYS A 56 14.91 5.81 13.64
CA LYS A 56 14.88 6.52 12.35
C LYS A 56 13.45 6.68 11.85
N ALA A 57 12.65 5.61 11.85
CA ALA A 57 11.27 5.62 11.39
C ALA A 57 10.46 6.70 12.13
N LYS A 58 10.45 6.71 13.46
CA LYS A 58 9.74 7.73 14.25
C LYS A 58 10.08 9.17 13.88
N THR A 59 11.33 9.44 13.53
CA THR A 59 11.79 10.80 13.20
C THR A 59 11.60 11.19 11.73
N SER A 60 11.42 10.21 10.85
CA SER A 60 11.32 10.41 9.40
C SER A 60 9.90 10.19 8.87
N MET A 61 8.92 10.00 9.76
CA MET A 61 7.51 9.95 9.40
C MET A 61 7.03 11.32 8.92
N TRP A 62 6.23 11.30 7.86
CA TRP A 62 5.50 12.45 7.33
C TRP A 62 4.00 12.25 7.55
N ASN A 63 3.23 13.33 7.49
CA ASN A 63 1.79 13.33 7.62
C ASN A 63 1.13 13.72 6.30
N VAL A 64 0.26 12.83 5.81
CA VAL A 64 -0.45 12.97 4.53
C VAL A 64 -1.22 14.27 4.43
N SER A 65 -1.85 14.71 5.51
CA SER A 65 -2.73 15.88 5.50
C SER A 65 -2.02 17.21 5.67
N THR A 66 -0.77 17.22 6.11
CA THR A 66 -0.02 18.47 6.39
C THR A 66 1.25 18.64 5.59
N ASP A 67 1.89 17.55 5.20
CA ASP A 67 3.21 17.58 4.57
C ASP A 67 3.12 17.42 3.04
N ILE A 68 1.95 17.01 2.52
CA ILE A 68 1.64 17.03 1.08
C ILE A 68 0.70 18.20 0.77
N ASP A 69 1.10 19.00 -0.21
CA ASP A 69 0.25 20.05 -0.78
C ASP A 69 -0.70 19.45 -1.84
N TRP A 70 -1.92 19.17 -1.41
CA TRP A 70 -2.97 18.59 -2.25
C TRP A 70 -3.64 19.60 -3.19
N ASP A 71 -3.36 20.89 -3.06
CA ASP A 71 -3.89 21.91 -3.97
C ASP A 71 -3.13 21.98 -5.30
N ILE A 72 -2.01 21.25 -5.41
CA ILE A 72 -1.24 21.11 -6.65
C ILE A 72 -2.08 20.35 -7.68
N ASP A 73 -2.35 21.01 -8.81
CA ASP A 73 -3.02 20.38 -9.95
C ASP A 73 -2.11 19.36 -10.63
N VAL A 74 -2.58 18.12 -10.74
CA VAL A 74 -1.85 16.98 -11.30
C VAL A 74 -2.56 16.55 -12.58
N ASP A 75 -1.92 16.81 -13.74
CA ASP A 75 -2.40 16.38 -15.06
C ASP A 75 -1.71 15.06 -15.48
N PRO A 76 -2.43 13.92 -15.49
CA PRO A 76 -1.86 12.63 -15.90
C PRO A 76 -1.34 12.61 -17.33
N ALA A 77 -1.95 13.37 -18.26
CA ALA A 77 -1.53 13.43 -19.65
C ALA A 77 -0.21 14.20 -19.80
N LYS A 78 -0.04 15.28 -19.04
CA LYS A 78 1.24 16.01 -18.98
C LYS A 78 2.35 15.15 -18.38
N ILE A 79 2.04 14.40 -17.32
CA ILE A 79 2.98 13.48 -16.67
C ILE A 79 3.38 12.31 -17.59
N ALA A 80 2.44 11.79 -18.39
CA ALA A 80 2.72 10.79 -19.43
C ALA A 80 3.58 11.34 -20.58
N ARG A 81 3.60 12.66 -20.79
CA ARG A 81 4.43 13.29 -21.83
C ARG A 81 5.81 13.69 -21.32
N ASP A 82 6.06 13.61 -20.02
CA ASP A 82 7.32 14.01 -19.43
C ASP A 82 8.40 12.92 -19.61
N PRO A 83 9.46 13.17 -20.39
CA PRO A 83 10.54 12.21 -20.62
C PRO A 83 11.39 11.94 -19.37
N THR A 84 11.24 12.74 -18.31
CA THR A 84 11.94 12.56 -17.04
C THR A 84 11.12 11.78 -16.02
N ASN A 85 9.88 11.42 -16.34
CA ASN A 85 9.01 10.68 -15.45
C ASN A 85 9.56 9.26 -15.20
N PRO A 86 9.94 8.92 -13.95
CA PRO A 86 10.52 7.62 -13.64
C PRO A 86 9.54 6.45 -13.78
N LEU A 87 8.23 6.71 -13.75
CA LEU A 87 7.19 5.69 -13.93
C LEU A 87 6.84 5.43 -15.40
N MET A 88 7.39 6.22 -16.34
CA MET A 88 7.14 6.08 -17.77
C MET A 88 8.17 5.18 -18.45
N THR A 89 7.95 3.86 -18.37
CA THR A 89 8.85 2.89 -19.03
C THR A 89 8.60 2.78 -20.54
N THR A 90 7.48 3.29 -21.05
CA THR A 90 7.15 3.26 -22.49
C THR A 90 7.96 4.24 -23.32
N LEU A 91 8.33 5.41 -22.78
CA LEU A 91 9.03 6.46 -23.56
C LEU A 91 10.42 6.02 -24.08
N ASN A 92 11.01 4.98 -23.49
CA ASN A 92 12.30 4.42 -23.93
C ASN A 92 12.16 3.31 -24.99
N ILE A 93 10.95 3.01 -25.44
CA ILE A 93 10.69 2.01 -26.48
C ILE A 93 10.80 2.68 -27.85
N ASP A 94 11.72 2.20 -28.70
CA ASP A 94 11.70 2.55 -30.12
C ASP A 94 10.47 1.92 -30.78
N ARG A 95 9.60 2.77 -31.35
CA ARG A 95 8.34 2.34 -31.96
C ARG A 95 8.55 1.66 -33.31
N ALA A 96 9.63 1.98 -34.03
CA ALA A 96 9.85 1.50 -35.39
C ALA A 96 9.95 -0.04 -35.44
N GLY A 97 9.18 -0.68 -36.32
CA GLY A 97 9.16 -2.13 -36.46
C GLY A 97 8.43 -2.88 -35.34
N THR A 98 7.70 -2.16 -34.48
CA THR A 98 6.88 -2.75 -33.41
C THR A 98 5.39 -2.61 -33.72
N VAL A 99 4.54 -3.27 -32.92
CA VAL A 99 3.07 -3.09 -33.00
C VAL A 99 2.62 -1.65 -32.70
N PHE A 100 3.50 -0.81 -32.13
CA PHE A 100 3.23 0.57 -31.77
C PHE A 100 3.58 1.58 -32.87
N GLU A 101 4.19 1.13 -33.98
CA GLU A 101 4.64 2.00 -35.08
C GLU A 101 3.51 2.86 -35.68
N HIS A 102 2.29 2.32 -35.67
CA HIS A 102 1.12 2.97 -36.27
C HIS A 102 0.31 3.82 -35.29
N LEU A 103 0.70 3.87 -34.02
CA LEU A 103 0.03 4.73 -33.05
C LEU A 103 0.41 6.19 -33.29
N SER A 104 -0.59 7.06 -33.26
CA SER A 104 -0.36 8.50 -33.14
C SER A 104 0.37 8.81 -31.84
N ASP A 105 0.97 10.01 -31.77
CA ASP A 105 1.61 10.46 -30.54
C ASP A 105 0.59 10.58 -29.38
N GLU A 106 -0.66 10.94 -29.68
CA GLU A 106 -1.73 11.00 -28.68
C GLU A 106 -2.04 9.61 -28.11
N GLU A 107 -2.30 8.61 -28.97
CA GLU A 107 -2.52 7.22 -28.54
C GLU A 107 -1.32 6.64 -27.78
N TRP A 108 -0.11 7.04 -28.15
CA TRP A 108 1.10 6.64 -27.45
C TRP A 108 1.16 7.17 -26.02
N TYR A 109 0.77 8.44 -25.82
CA TYR A 109 0.70 9.03 -24.48
C TYR A 109 -0.44 8.45 -23.66
N ASP A 110 -1.57 8.10 -24.26
CA ASP A 110 -2.67 7.43 -23.58
C ASP A 110 -2.24 6.07 -23.02
N ILE A 111 -1.47 5.28 -23.77
CA ILE A 111 -0.86 4.05 -23.27
C ILE A 111 0.06 4.34 -22.08
N GLY A 112 0.86 5.39 -22.17
CA GLY A 112 1.72 5.83 -21.07
C GLY A 112 0.94 6.20 -19.80
N ALA A 113 -0.13 6.98 -19.93
CA ALA A 113 -1.02 7.33 -18.82
C ALA A 113 -1.69 6.09 -18.21
N ALA A 114 -2.20 5.18 -19.06
CA ALA A 114 -2.80 3.92 -18.63
C ALA A 114 -1.80 3.02 -17.90
N GLN A 115 -0.56 2.94 -18.37
CA GLN A 115 0.50 2.17 -17.71
C GLN A 115 0.84 2.74 -16.33
N GLN A 116 0.90 4.06 -16.20
CA GLN A 116 1.14 4.70 -14.90
C GLN A 116 0.00 4.43 -13.94
N ALA A 117 -1.26 4.60 -14.38
CA ALA A 117 -2.42 4.28 -13.57
C ALA A 117 -2.42 2.81 -13.14
N TRP A 118 -2.08 1.88 -14.04
CA TRP A 118 -1.91 0.47 -13.73
C TRP A 118 -0.83 0.24 -12.68
N THR A 119 0.35 0.87 -12.84
CA THR A 119 1.48 0.74 -11.90
C THR A 119 1.13 1.27 -10.51
N LEU A 120 0.50 2.45 -10.43
CA LEU A 120 0.01 3.02 -9.17
C LEU A 120 -1.04 2.13 -8.52
N SER A 121 -1.92 1.53 -9.33
CA SER A 121 -2.87 0.53 -8.82
C SER A 121 -2.15 -0.67 -8.22
N GLN A 122 -1.07 -1.17 -8.86
CA GLN A 122 -0.28 -2.26 -8.28
C GLN A 122 0.40 -1.85 -6.97
N PHE A 123 0.88 -0.60 -6.86
CA PHE A 123 1.39 -0.09 -5.58
C PHE A 123 0.31 -0.12 -4.51
N MET A 124 -0.87 0.45 -4.75
CA MET A 124 -1.95 0.47 -3.74
C MET A 124 -2.30 -0.94 -3.21
N HIS A 125 -2.46 -1.92 -4.11
CA HIS A 125 -2.72 -3.31 -3.69
C HIS A 125 -1.50 -3.94 -2.99
N GLY A 126 -0.30 -3.62 -3.46
CA GLY A 126 0.96 -4.06 -2.85
C GLY A 126 1.13 -3.54 -1.42
N GLU A 127 0.84 -2.27 -1.18
CA GLU A 127 0.90 -1.64 0.15
C GLU A 127 -0.13 -2.27 1.10
N GLN A 128 -1.35 -2.56 0.61
CA GLN A 128 -2.34 -3.31 1.40
C GLN A 128 -1.84 -4.72 1.77
N GLY A 129 -1.19 -5.41 0.84
CA GLY A 129 -0.56 -6.71 1.12
C GLY A 129 0.59 -6.60 2.12
N ALA A 130 1.44 -5.58 1.97
CA ALA A 130 2.57 -5.29 2.85
C ALA A 130 2.10 -4.93 4.27
N LEU A 131 1.01 -4.19 4.40
CA LEU A 131 0.33 -3.90 5.67
C LEU A 131 -0.02 -5.20 6.42
N ILE A 132 -0.64 -6.16 5.73
CA ILE A 132 -0.99 -7.46 6.33
C ILE A 132 0.26 -8.26 6.68
N CYS A 133 1.26 -8.31 5.78
CA CYS A 133 2.51 -9.02 6.01
C CYS A 133 3.27 -8.47 7.22
N THR A 134 3.36 -7.15 7.35
CA THR A 134 4.07 -6.49 8.46
C THR A 134 3.33 -6.68 9.78
N ALA A 135 1.99 -6.69 9.78
CA ALA A 135 1.21 -7.04 10.96
C ALA A 135 1.48 -8.48 11.40
N GLN A 136 1.60 -9.41 10.46
CA GLN A 136 1.95 -10.79 10.77
C GLN A 136 3.38 -10.93 11.32
N ILE A 137 4.33 -10.09 10.90
CA ILE A 137 5.66 -10.04 11.53
C ILE A 137 5.54 -9.60 13.00
N VAL A 138 4.75 -8.55 13.29
CA VAL A 138 4.50 -8.10 14.67
C VAL A 138 3.92 -9.23 15.53
N GLU A 139 3.01 -10.02 14.98
CA GLU A 139 2.36 -11.13 15.67
C GLU A 139 3.32 -12.30 15.97
N THR A 140 4.21 -12.63 15.03
CA THR A 140 4.92 -13.92 15.02
C THR A 140 6.36 -13.87 15.53
N VAL A 141 7.06 -12.75 15.43
CA VAL A 141 8.47 -12.69 15.85
C VAL A 141 8.59 -12.70 17.38
N PRO A 142 9.56 -13.41 17.97
CA PRO A 142 9.69 -13.51 19.42
C PRO A 142 10.43 -12.34 20.05
N TRP A 143 11.08 -11.48 19.25
CA TRP A 143 11.95 -10.41 19.74
C TRP A 143 11.26 -9.06 19.75
N ILE A 144 11.30 -8.37 20.89
CA ILE A 144 10.60 -7.10 21.07
C ILE A 144 11.12 -6.01 20.11
N ASP A 145 12.42 -5.98 19.81
CA ASP A 145 13.00 -5.03 18.83
C ASP A 145 12.39 -5.19 17.44
N ALA A 146 12.14 -6.44 17.02
CA ALA A 146 11.54 -6.74 15.73
C ALA A 146 10.06 -6.36 15.72
N LYS A 147 9.32 -6.63 16.80
CA LYS A 147 7.94 -6.18 16.95
C LYS A 147 7.83 -4.66 16.88
N TYR A 148 8.71 -3.91 17.56
CA TYR A 148 8.70 -2.45 17.54
C TYR A 148 9.01 -1.89 16.15
N TYR A 149 10.05 -2.40 15.49
CA TYR A 149 10.35 -1.94 14.13
C TYR A 149 9.24 -2.31 13.14
N ALA A 150 8.74 -3.56 13.17
CA ALA A 150 7.65 -3.97 12.30
C ALA A 150 6.36 -3.16 12.53
N ALA A 151 6.06 -2.76 13.78
CA ALA A 151 4.93 -1.88 14.07
C ALA A 151 5.05 -0.51 13.40
N THR A 152 6.27 0.02 13.23
CA THR A 152 6.45 1.24 12.42
C THR A 152 6.16 1.01 10.95
N GLN A 153 6.49 -0.17 10.42
CA GLN A 153 6.17 -0.53 9.03
C GLN A 153 4.66 -0.72 8.83
N VAL A 154 3.95 -1.34 9.76
CA VAL A 154 2.47 -1.43 9.73
C VAL A 154 1.85 -0.04 9.56
N MET A 155 2.32 0.95 10.33
CA MET A 155 1.84 2.33 10.19
C MET A 155 2.26 2.95 8.86
N ASP A 156 3.51 2.74 8.42
CA ASP A 156 4.00 3.27 7.14
C ASP A 156 3.17 2.74 5.95
N GLU A 157 2.86 1.45 5.89
CA GLU A 157 2.06 0.91 4.78
C GLU A 157 0.61 1.36 4.86
N ALA A 158 0.04 1.51 6.07
CA ALA A 158 -1.29 2.11 6.24
C ALA A 158 -1.33 3.58 5.80
N ARG A 159 -0.20 4.28 5.84
CA ARG A 159 -0.06 5.68 5.40
C ARG A 159 0.19 5.79 3.88
N HIS A 160 0.75 4.75 3.25
CA HIS A 160 0.98 4.73 1.80
C HIS A 160 -0.29 4.48 0.99
N VAL A 161 -1.27 3.79 1.57
CA VAL A 161 -2.62 3.57 1.00
C VAL A 161 -3.49 4.82 1.16
#